data_AF-K6ZMF5-F1
#
_entry.id   AF-K6ZMF5-F1
#
_cell.length_a   1.000
_cell.length_b   1.000
_cell.length_c   1.000
_cell.angle_alpha   90.00
_cell.angle_beta   90.00
_cell.angle_gamma   90.00
#
_symmetry.space_group_name_H-M   'P 1'
#
loop_
_entity.id
_entity.type
_entity.pdbx_description
1 polymer ?
#
loop_
_entity_poly.entity_id
_entity_poly.type
_entity_poly.pdbx_seq_one_letter_code
_entity_poly.pdbx_strand_id
1 'polypeptide(L)'
;MLEFISEPLLVVLLAFCIVCLVVITFLLKKLKTLSHEKMSDVTPKPRAINQKPFEELPTERFEQRADEALRLRHTFQKFVPKQFVDHFAKHGSSVLELGHAVEDDVAILFCDIRGFTGLSENMSPQELMRFLNSYFLRMNDPIHLNGGFIDKFIGDAIMALFDHPDGCDEDKARDALCAALDLRQALTIYNQHRQNSGYPSIEIGIGIHFGPVVLGTVGSDDRMDTTVIGDSVNIAYRLEALAPIYHCDIVVSAQALQQAAQPERFSARLLDWVKVKGRSNAIEIHEVIAHLPIEIQQLKLSNVALIKQGLTYRFKQNWAQAINCFEQAAKLAPDDYLPRLHIQQCQKLAASPLAENWDGTVQL
;
A
#
# COMPACT_ATOMS: atom_id res chain seq x y z
N MET A 1 55.41 48.02 9.87
CA MET A 1 54.41 48.10 8.79
C MET A 1 53.06 47.55 9.29
N LEU A 2 52.59 48.03 10.45
CA LEU A 2 51.39 47.51 11.14
C LEU A 2 50.59 48.62 11.87
N GLU A 3 50.86 49.91 11.57
CA GLU A 3 50.16 51.06 12.19
C GLU A 3 49.20 51.78 11.22
N PHE A 4 48.98 51.27 10.00
CA PHE A 4 48.20 51.98 8.97
C PHE A 4 46.83 51.35 8.65
N ILE A 5 46.38 50.36 9.42
CA ILE A 5 45.13 49.60 9.13
C ILE A 5 44.04 49.78 10.22
N SER A 6 44.33 50.40 11.35
CA SER A 6 43.38 50.54 12.48
C SER A 6 42.34 51.67 12.32
N GLU A 7 42.72 52.80 11.70
CA GLU A 7 41.85 53.97 11.52
C GLU A 7 40.58 53.72 10.67
N PRO A 8 40.65 53.09 9.47
CA PRO A 8 39.45 52.91 8.64
C PRO A 8 38.47 51.87 9.22
N LEU A 9 38.97 50.88 9.95
CA LEU A 9 38.13 49.85 10.57
C LEU A 9 37.28 50.43 11.72
N LEU A 10 37.85 51.37 12.49
CA LEU A 10 37.20 52.02 13.61
C LEU A 10 36.08 52.97 13.14
N VAL A 11 36.29 53.65 12.01
CA VAL A 11 35.27 54.49 11.36
C VAL A 11 34.11 53.64 10.83
N VAL A 12 34.39 52.48 10.23
CA VAL A 12 33.35 51.56 9.74
C VAL A 12 32.54 50.97 10.90
N LEU A 13 33.19 50.59 12.01
CA LEU A 13 32.52 50.10 13.22
C LEU A 13 31.64 51.19 13.86
N LEU A 14 32.11 52.43 13.92
CA LEU A 14 31.31 53.57 14.40
C LEU A 14 30.09 53.84 13.52
N ALA A 15 30.26 53.82 12.20
CA ALA A 15 29.15 53.98 11.26
C ALA A 15 28.11 52.86 11.40
N PHE A 16 28.54 51.61 11.57
CA PHE A 16 27.66 50.47 11.80
C PHE A 16 26.88 50.61 13.12
N CYS A 17 27.56 51.00 14.21
CA CYS A 17 26.91 51.26 15.50
C CYS A 17 25.84 52.36 15.41
N ILE A 18 26.10 53.46 14.67
CA ILE A 18 25.12 54.54 14.47
C ILE A 18 23.89 54.02 13.70
N VAL A 19 24.09 53.23 12.64
CA VAL A 19 22.98 52.64 11.87
C VAL A 19 22.14 51.71 12.76
N CYS A 20 22.78 50.84 13.54
CA CYS A 20 22.06 49.98 14.49
C CYS A 20 21.26 50.79 15.52
N LEU A 21 21.81 51.89 16.02
CA LEU A 21 21.13 52.76 17.00
C LEU A 21 19.91 53.47 16.38
N VAL A 22 20.01 53.89 15.12
CA VAL A 22 18.87 54.46 14.36
C VAL A 22 17.78 53.41 14.11
N VAL A 23 18.15 52.18 13.75
CA VAL A 23 17.18 51.08 13.54
C VAL A 23 16.49 50.70 14.86
N ILE A 24 17.24 50.59 15.95
CA ILE A 24 16.69 50.28 17.28
C ILE A 24 15.75 51.39 17.74
N THR A 25 16.14 52.67 17.59
CA THR A 25 15.27 53.80 17.97
C THR A 25 14.02 53.88 17.09
N PHE A 26 14.10 53.53 15.80
CA PHE A 26 12.94 53.42 14.93
C PHE A 26 11.98 52.29 15.35
N LEU A 27 12.51 51.11 15.67
CA LEU A 27 11.71 49.97 16.16
C LEU A 27 11.05 50.29 17.51
N LEU A 28 11.76 50.93 18.44
CA LEU A 28 11.21 51.37 19.72
C LEU A 28 10.15 52.46 19.57
N LYS A 29 10.31 53.40 18.63
CA LYS A 29 9.25 54.37 18.28
C LYS A 29 8.02 53.68 17.69
N LYS A 30 8.20 52.70 16.79
CA LYS A 30 7.10 51.94 16.17
C LYS A 30 6.32 51.13 17.21
N LEU A 31 7.01 50.52 18.18
CA LEU A 31 6.41 49.83 19.32
C LEU A 31 5.64 50.80 20.24
N LYS A 32 6.18 52.00 20.49
CA LYS A 32 5.47 53.04 21.27
C LYS A 32 4.25 53.60 20.53
N THR A 33 4.29 53.77 19.22
CA THR A 33 3.10 54.20 18.45
C THR A 33 2.03 53.13 18.44
N LEU A 34 2.39 51.85 18.34
CA LEU A 34 1.45 50.73 18.44
C LEU A 34 0.87 50.58 19.86
N SER A 35 1.62 50.92 20.90
CA SER A 35 1.10 50.94 22.28
C SER A 35 0.22 52.16 22.57
N HIS A 36 0.48 53.31 21.93
CA HIS A 36 -0.31 54.54 22.11
C HIS A 36 -1.60 54.59 21.28
N GLU A 37 -1.72 53.76 20.23
CA GLU A 37 -2.96 53.65 19.46
C GLU A 37 -4.07 52.84 20.19
N LYS A 38 -3.78 52.35 21.41
CA LYS A 38 -4.69 51.53 22.20
C LYS A 38 -4.90 52.03 23.64
N MET A 39 -4.98 53.35 23.87
CA MET A 39 -5.63 53.94 25.06
C MET A 39 -5.69 55.48 24.99
N SER A 40 -6.78 56.04 24.45
CA SER A 40 -7.37 57.30 24.93
C SER A 40 -8.76 57.54 24.33
N ASP A 41 -9.76 57.28 25.17
CA ASP A 41 -10.97 58.05 25.41
C ASP A 41 -11.91 58.39 24.23
N VAL A 42 -12.93 57.55 24.05
CA VAL A 42 -14.25 58.01 23.60
C VAL A 42 -15.26 57.58 24.66
N THR A 43 -15.58 58.49 25.57
CA THR A 43 -16.78 58.41 26.40
C THR A 43 -18.01 58.49 25.47
N PRO A 44 -18.85 57.43 25.38
CA PRO A 44 -20.06 57.54 24.59
C PRO A 44 -21.10 58.34 25.38
N LYS A 45 -21.57 59.47 24.83
CA LYS A 45 -22.88 60.03 25.21
C LYS A 45 -23.92 58.89 25.16
N PRO A 46 -24.87 58.79 26.11
CA PRO A 46 -25.91 57.78 26.06
C PRO A 46 -26.84 58.10 24.89
N ARG A 47 -26.48 57.60 23.72
CA ARG A 47 -27.40 57.43 22.61
C ARG A 47 -28.22 56.22 23.00
N ALA A 48 -29.55 56.36 23.05
CA ALA A 48 -30.45 55.24 23.23
C ALA A 48 -30.11 54.20 22.16
N ILE A 49 -29.34 53.19 22.54
CA ILE A 49 -29.15 52.00 21.74
C ILE A 49 -30.51 51.33 21.85
N ASN A 50 -31.30 51.40 20.77
CA ASN A 50 -32.30 50.39 20.55
C ASN A 50 -31.53 49.07 20.52
N GLN A 51 -31.44 48.41 21.69
CA GLN A 51 -31.07 47.02 21.82
C GLN A 51 -32.16 46.27 21.05
N LYS A 52 -31.98 46.16 19.73
CA LYS A 52 -32.41 44.91 19.11
C LYS A 52 -31.65 43.84 19.90
N PRO A 53 -32.36 42.86 20.50
CA PRO A 53 -31.68 41.73 21.12
C PRO A 53 -30.60 41.27 20.16
N PHE A 54 -29.41 40.98 20.68
CA PHE A 54 -28.45 40.17 19.94
C PHE A 54 -29.26 38.91 19.60
N GLU A 55 -29.70 38.78 18.35
CA GLU A 55 -30.31 37.54 17.90
C GLU A 55 -29.22 36.51 18.16
N GLU A 56 -29.40 35.72 19.22
CA GLU A 56 -28.73 34.44 19.35
C GLU A 56 -29.01 33.76 18.02
N LEU A 57 -28.02 33.78 17.12
CA LEU A 57 -28.02 32.87 15.99
C LEU A 57 -28.34 31.51 16.61
N PRO A 58 -29.46 30.86 16.26
CA PRO A 58 -29.99 29.79 17.08
C PRO A 58 -28.88 28.76 17.24
N THR A 59 -28.43 28.50 18.47
CA THR A 59 -27.37 27.52 18.76
C THR A 59 -27.72 26.19 18.09
N GLU A 60 -29.01 25.85 18.07
CA GLU A 60 -29.60 24.73 17.33
C GLU A 60 -29.27 24.73 15.82
N ARG A 61 -29.27 25.89 15.15
CA ARG A 61 -28.96 25.98 13.70
C ARG A 61 -27.46 25.79 13.43
N PHE A 62 -26.60 26.18 14.37
CA PHE A 62 -25.17 25.90 14.30
C PHE A 62 -24.85 24.45 14.59
N GLU A 63 -25.47 23.87 15.63
CA GLU A 63 -25.36 22.44 15.96
C GLU A 63 -25.87 21.57 14.81
N GLN A 64 -27.04 21.87 14.24
CA GLN A 64 -27.57 21.16 13.07
C GLN A 64 -26.63 21.23 11.86
N ARG A 65 -26.01 22.37 11.60
CA ARG A 65 -25.03 22.52 10.49
C ARG A 65 -23.73 21.78 10.78
N ALA A 66 -23.28 21.74 12.04
CA ALA A 66 -22.12 20.98 12.45
C ALA A 66 -22.39 19.47 12.32
N ASP A 67 -23.56 19.00 12.76
CA ASP A 67 -24.00 17.61 12.62
C ASP A 67 -24.15 17.20 11.15
N GLU A 68 -24.74 18.07 10.33
CA GLU A 68 -24.85 17.86 8.89
C GLU A 68 -23.47 17.77 8.23
N ALA A 69 -22.55 18.68 8.56
CA ALA A 69 -21.18 18.66 8.06
C ALA A 69 -20.42 17.40 8.50
N LEU A 70 -20.58 16.97 9.76
CA LEU A 70 -19.99 15.73 10.27
C LEU A 70 -20.55 14.50 9.56
N ARG A 71 -21.85 14.46 9.30
CA ARG A 71 -22.51 13.37 8.56
C ARG A 71 -22.07 13.31 7.12
N LEU A 72 -21.95 14.47 6.44
CA LEU A 72 -21.43 14.55 5.08
C LEU A 72 -19.99 14.06 5.05
N ARG A 73 -19.13 14.56 5.95
CA ARG A 73 -17.74 14.12 6.07
C ARG A 73 -17.62 12.61 6.27
N HIS A 74 -18.40 12.04 7.20
CA HIS A 74 -18.41 10.60 7.45
C HIS A 74 -18.89 9.79 6.24
N THR A 75 -19.76 10.36 5.41
CA THR A 75 -20.20 9.73 4.16
C THR A 75 -19.08 9.78 3.12
N PHE A 76 -18.42 10.93 2.93
CA PHE A 76 -17.29 11.07 2.01
C PHE A 76 -16.09 10.18 2.37
N GLN A 77 -15.81 9.99 3.66
CA GLN A 77 -14.75 9.09 4.14
C GLN A 77 -14.96 7.62 3.76
N LYS A 78 -16.17 7.23 3.34
CA LYS A 78 -16.43 5.87 2.84
C LYS A 78 -16.00 5.69 1.38
N PHE A 79 -15.76 6.78 0.67
CA PHE A 79 -15.41 6.77 -0.76
C PHE A 79 -13.96 7.19 -1.02
N VAL A 80 -13.34 7.93 -0.08
CA VAL A 80 -11.93 8.31 -0.16
C VAL A 80 -11.22 7.77 1.08
N PRO A 81 -10.22 6.87 0.93
CA PRO A 81 -9.45 6.36 2.06
C PRO A 81 -8.79 7.51 2.83
N LYS A 82 -9.03 7.57 4.15
CA LYS A 82 -8.46 8.62 5.00
C LYS A 82 -6.93 8.63 4.91
N GLN A 83 -6.32 7.46 4.82
CA GLN A 83 -4.88 7.25 4.69
C GLN A 83 -4.31 7.94 3.45
N PHE A 84 -5.04 7.91 2.34
CA PHE A 84 -4.66 8.64 1.13
C PHE A 84 -4.66 10.17 1.37
N VAL A 85 -5.67 10.69 2.07
CA VAL A 85 -5.71 12.11 2.43
C VAL A 85 -4.56 12.48 3.40
N ASP A 86 -4.31 11.63 4.40
CA ASP A 86 -3.26 11.82 5.40
C ASP A 86 -1.87 11.80 4.75
N HIS A 87 -1.65 10.97 3.72
CA HIS A 87 -0.43 10.92 2.92
C HIS A 87 -0.14 12.27 2.25
N PHE A 88 -1.10 12.84 1.50
CA PHE A 88 -0.93 14.12 0.80
C PHE A 88 -0.75 15.30 1.76
N ALA A 89 -1.47 15.29 2.88
CA ALA A 89 -1.35 16.32 3.90
C ALA A 89 0.09 16.42 4.45
N LYS A 90 0.81 15.30 4.53
CA LYS A 90 2.21 15.25 5.00
C LYS A 90 3.21 15.71 3.94
N HIS A 91 2.96 15.43 2.66
CA HIS A 91 3.80 15.89 1.55
C HIS A 91 3.60 17.37 1.16
N GLY A 92 2.96 18.17 2.04
CA GLY A 92 2.89 19.63 1.91
C GLY A 92 1.61 20.16 1.27
N SER A 93 0.69 19.28 0.86
CA SER A 93 -0.60 19.65 0.27
C SER A 93 -1.74 19.34 1.24
N SER A 94 -2.14 20.34 2.03
CA SER A 94 -3.32 20.24 2.93
C SER A 94 -4.65 20.07 2.17
N VAL A 95 -4.63 20.23 0.85
CA VAL A 95 -5.76 20.07 -0.07
C VAL A 95 -5.37 19.07 -1.14
N LEU A 96 -6.23 18.08 -1.40
CA LEU A 96 -6.10 17.20 -2.55
C LEU A 96 -6.39 18.02 -3.81
N GLU A 97 -5.35 18.45 -4.53
CA GLU A 97 -5.48 19.16 -5.81
C GLU A 97 -5.44 18.17 -6.97
N LEU A 98 -6.19 18.45 -8.04
CA LEU A 98 -6.21 17.63 -9.24
C LEU A 98 -4.81 17.63 -9.92
N GLY A 99 -4.30 16.45 -10.25
CA GLY A 99 -3.02 16.30 -10.96
C GLY A 99 -1.79 16.38 -10.06
N HIS A 100 -1.96 16.47 -8.74
CA HIS A 100 -0.86 16.28 -7.80
C HIS A 100 -0.49 14.80 -7.72
N ALA A 101 0.81 14.52 -7.69
CA ALA A 101 1.37 13.18 -7.70
C ALA A 101 2.64 13.14 -6.84
N VAL A 102 2.73 12.13 -5.97
CA VAL A 102 3.89 11.87 -5.11
C VAL A 102 4.40 10.47 -5.42
N GLU A 103 5.72 10.34 -5.57
CA GLU A 103 6.39 9.04 -5.69
C GLU A 103 6.76 8.54 -4.29
N ASP A 104 6.38 7.30 -3.98
CA ASP A 104 6.74 6.63 -2.73
C ASP A 104 6.94 5.12 -2.99
N ASP A 105 7.79 4.49 -2.19
CA ASP A 105 7.94 3.04 -2.15
C ASP A 105 6.91 2.46 -1.18
N VAL A 106 6.05 1.57 -1.67
CA VAL A 106 4.96 0.99 -0.87
C VAL A 106 4.88 -0.51 -1.07
N ALA A 107 4.32 -1.23 -0.10
CA ALA A 107 3.86 -2.59 -0.33
C ALA A 107 2.44 -2.57 -0.89
N ILE A 108 2.21 -3.40 -1.91
CA ILE A 108 0.97 -3.50 -2.66
C ILE A 108 0.48 -4.93 -2.53
N LEU A 109 -0.76 -5.09 -2.08
CA LEU A 109 -1.42 -6.38 -1.91
C LEU A 109 -2.64 -6.46 -2.83
N PHE A 110 -2.68 -7.50 -3.65
CA PHE A 110 -3.89 -7.92 -4.36
C PHE A 110 -4.42 -9.20 -3.74
N CYS A 111 -5.74 -9.29 -3.58
CA CYS A 111 -6.42 -10.48 -3.09
C CYS A 111 -7.68 -10.73 -3.90
N ASP A 112 -7.84 -11.91 -4.49
CA ASP A 112 -8.99 -12.24 -5.35
C ASP A 112 -9.62 -13.59 -4.98
N ILE A 113 -10.92 -13.78 -5.24
CA ILE A 113 -11.60 -15.04 -4.95
C ILE A 113 -11.42 -16.00 -6.13
N ARG A 114 -10.87 -17.18 -5.83
CA ARG A 114 -10.69 -18.21 -6.86
C ARG A 114 -12.03 -18.74 -7.35
N GLY A 115 -12.19 -18.76 -8.68
CA GLY A 115 -13.39 -19.29 -9.32
C GLY A 115 -14.64 -18.44 -9.10
N PHE A 116 -14.47 -17.14 -8.80
CA PHE A 116 -15.60 -16.23 -8.56
C PHE A 116 -16.61 -16.17 -9.70
N THR A 117 -16.17 -16.18 -10.95
CA THR A 117 -17.09 -16.18 -12.11
C THR A 117 -18.09 -17.32 -12.01
N GLY A 118 -17.63 -18.56 -11.81
CA GLY A 118 -18.54 -19.71 -11.66
C GLY A 118 -19.37 -19.67 -10.38
N LEU A 119 -18.84 -19.07 -9.30
CA LEU A 119 -19.59 -18.87 -8.06
C LEU A 119 -20.75 -17.87 -8.25
N SER A 120 -20.48 -16.75 -8.93
CA SER A 120 -21.41 -15.63 -9.11
C SER A 120 -22.53 -15.92 -10.11
N GLU A 121 -22.28 -16.75 -11.12
CA GLU A 121 -23.28 -17.20 -12.10
C GLU A 121 -24.50 -17.89 -11.46
N ASN A 122 -24.33 -18.47 -10.27
CA ASN A 122 -25.38 -19.18 -9.55
C ASN A 122 -26.10 -18.31 -8.50
N MET A 123 -25.81 -17.00 -8.43
CA MET A 123 -26.39 -16.09 -7.45
C MET A 123 -27.30 -15.06 -8.12
N SER A 124 -28.41 -14.73 -7.47
CA SER A 124 -29.16 -13.51 -7.83
C SER A 124 -28.33 -12.25 -7.53
N PRO A 125 -28.59 -11.10 -8.18
CA PRO A 125 -27.86 -9.87 -7.93
C PRO A 125 -27.85 -9.45 -6.45
N GLN A 126 -28.96 -9.66 -5.71
CA GLN A 126 -29.05 -9.33 -4.29
C GLN A 126 -28.28 -10.32 -3.41
N GLU A 127 -28.17 -11.58 -3.81
CA GLU A 127 -27.31 -12.56 -3.11
C GLU A 127 -25.84 -12.24 -3.34
N LEU A 128 -25.46 -11.93 -4.57
CA LEU A 128 -24.09 -11.54 -4.93
C LEU A 128 -23.65 -10.30 -4.13
N MET A 129 -24.48 -9.26 -4.07
CA MET A 129 -24.17 -8.05 -3.30
C MET A 129 -24.04 -8.34 -1.80
N ARG A 130 -24.91 -9.19 -1.23
CA ARG A 130 -24.80 -9.60 0.18
C ARG A 130 -23.53 -10.40 0.44
N PHE A 131 -23.17 -11.29 -0.48
CA PHE A 131 -21.95 -12.08 -0.41
C PHE A 131 -20.71 -11.20 -0.44
N LEU A 132 -20.59 -10.31 -1.43
CA LEU A 132 -19.45 -9.40 -1.58
C LEU A 132 -19.30 -8.49 -0.35
N ASN A 133 -20.39 -7.87 0.11
CA ASN A 133 -20.35 -7.03 1.31
C ASN A 133 -19.93 -7.83 2.56
N SER A 134 -20.42 -9.07 2.73
CA SER A 134 -20.02 -9.93 3.84
C SER A 134 -18.56 -10.37 3.74
N TYR A 135 -18.04 -10.57 2.52
CA TYR A 135 -16.65 -10.92 2.27
C TYR A 135 -15.73 -9.72 2.55
N PHE A 136 -15.97 -8.57 1.92
CA PHE A 136 -15.17 -7.37 2.09
C PHE A 136 -15.13 -6.88 3.53
N LEU A 137 -16.24 -6.97 4.27
CA LEU A 137 -16.26 -6.64 5.68
C LEU A 137 -15.23 -7.43 6.48
N ARG A 138 -15.08 -8.73 6.19
CA ARG A 138 -14.18 -9.64 6.92
C ARG A 138 -12.73 -9.54 6.46
N MET A 139 -12.49 -9.15 5.20
CA MET A 139 -11.14 -8.97 4.66
C MET A 139 -10.57 -7.58 4.96
N ASN A 140 -11.44 -6.59 5.20
CA ASN A 140 -11.02 -5.24 5.58
C ASN A 140 -10.24 -5.21 6.89
N ASP A 141 -10.70 -5.94 7.91
CA ASP A 141 -10.10 -5.88 9.25
C ASP A 141 -8.62 -6.34 9.27
N PRO A 142 -8.23 -7.50 8.69
CA PRO A 142 -6.83 -7.89 8.55
C PRO A 142 -5.93 -6.83 7.92
N ILE A 143 -6.40 -6.17 6.86
CA ILE A 143 -5.63 -5.13 6.16
C ILE A 143 -5.46 -3.91 7.06
N HIS A 144 -6.55 -3.46 7.68
CA HIS A 144 -6.53 -2.26 8.50
C HIS A 144 -5.73 -2.43 9.80
N LEU A 145 -5.86 -3.58 10.47
CA LEU A 145 -5.14 -3.88 11.71
C LEU A 145 -3.62 -3.97 11.51
N ASN A 146 -3.18 -4.30 10.30
CA ASN A 146 -1.78 -4.29 9.90
C ASN A 146 -1.39 -2.98 9.22
N GLY A 147 -2.05 -1.86 9.51
CA GLY A 147 -1.61 -0.53 9.04
C GLY A 147 -1.80 -0.27 7.54
N GLY A 148 -2.46 -1.17 6.81
CA GLY A 148 -2.82 -0.98 5.41
C GLY A 148 -4.18 -0.30 5.23
N PHE A 149 -4.48 0.04 4.00
CA PHE A 149 -5.81 0.48 3.59
C PHE A 149 -6.20 -0.06 2.22
N ILE A 150 -7.49 -0.25 2.02
CA ILE A 150 -8.03 -0.65 0.72
C ILE A 150 -8.12 0.61 -0.15
N ASP A 151 -7.41 0.59 -1.28
CA ASP A 151 -7.49 1.65 -2.29
C ASP A 151 -8.80 1.50 -3.07
N LYS A 152 -9.08 0.29 -3.59
CA LYS A 152 -10.34 -0.01 -4.27
C LYS A 152 -10.68 -1.50 -4.29
N PHE A 153 -11.96 -1.76 -4.56
CA PHE A 153 -12.47 -3.07 -4.94
C PHE A 153 -12.58 -3.16 -6.47
N ILE A 154 -12.17 -4.29 -7.05
CA ILE A 154 -12.20 -4.54 -8.50
C ILE A 154 -12.97 -5.83 -8.74
N GLY A 155 -14.29 -5.74 -8.87
CA GLY A 155 -15.14 -6.94 -8.83
C GLY A 155 -15.15 -7.53 -7.43
N ASP A 156 -14.63 -8.75 -7.28
CA ASP A 156 -14.37 -9.44 -6.02
C ASP A 156 -12.93 -9.28 -5.50
N ALA A 157 -12.04 -8.70 -6.31
CA ALA A 157 -10.68 -8.44 -5.92
C ALA A 157 -10.56 -7.21 -4.99
N ILE A 158 -9.59 -7.27 -4.09
CA ILE A 158 -9.19 -6.20 -3.18
C ILE A 158 -7.79 -5.73 -3.59
N MET A 159 -7.62 -4.43 -3.80
CA MET A 159 -6.32 -3.78 -3.90
C MET A 159 -6.07 -2.97 -2.62
N ALA A 160 -4.98 -3.29 -1.92
CA ALA A 160 -4.58 -2.62 -0.70
C ALA A 160 -3.14 -2.13 -0.77
N LEU A 161 -2.87 -1.06 -0.01
CA LEU A 161 -1.59 -0.38 0.05
C LEU A 161 -1.13 -0.25 1.49
N PHE A 162 0.19 -0.34 1.67
CA PHE A 162 0.88 -0.15 2.92
C PHE A 162 1.97 0.89 2.67
N ASP A 163 1.62 2.15 2.88
CA ASP A 163 2.45 3.32 2.57
C ASP A 163 3.12 3.91 3.82
N HIS A 164 2.60 3.61 5.01
CA HIS A 164 3.09 4.01 6.33
C HIS A 164 3.93 5.31 6.28
N PRO A 165 3.31 6.50 6.12
CA PRO A 165 4.06 7.72 5.78
C PRO A 165 5.06 8.19 6.86
N ASP A 166 4.92 7.72 8.10
CA ASP A 166 5.88 7.94 9.20
C ASP A 166 6.73 6.70 9.53
N GLY A 167 6.47 5.58 8.85
CA GLY A 167 7.13 4.30 9.05
C GLY A 167 8.32 4.12 8.11
N CYS A 168 9.08 3.04 8.32
CA CYS A 168 10.14 2.65 7.39
C CYS A 168 9.63 1.63 6.36
N ASP A 169 10.34 1.52 5.25
CA ASP A 169 9.99 0.61 4.15
C ASP A 169 9.95 -0.86 4.60
N GLU A 170 10.78 -1.23 5.58
CA GLU A 170 10.78 -2.55 6.17
C GLU A 170 9.49 -2.87 6.93
N ASP A 171 8.89 -1.87 7.58
CA ASP A 171 7.58 -1.99 8.24
C ASP A 171 6.46 -2.10 7.19
N LYS A 172 6.48 -1.26 6.14
CA LYS A 172 5.51 -1.33 5.02
C LYS A 172 5.43 -2.75 4.43
N ALA A 173 6.60 -3.35 4.13
CA ALA A 173 6.68 -4.69 3.56
C ALA A 173 6.28 -5.79 4.58
N ARG A 174 6.72 -5.68 5.83
CA ARG A 174 6.32 -6.62 6.90
C ARG A 174 4.82 -6.62 7.10
N ASP A 175 4.21 -5.44 7.16
CA ASP A 175 2.79 -5.24 7.45
C ASP A 175 1.91 -5.85 6.36
N ALA A 176 2.30 -5.71 5.08
CA ALA A 176 1.61 -6.40 3.98
C ALA A 176 1.67 -7.93 4.10
N LEU A 177 2.81 -8.48 4.52
CA LEU A 177 2.96 -9.93 4.73
C LEU A 177 2.15 -10.42 5.93
N CYS A 178 2.14 -9.67 7.04
CA CYS A 178 1.28 -9.97 8.20
C CYS A 178 -0.20 -9.93 7.81
N ALA A 179 -0.63 -8.91 7.06
CA ALA A 179 -1.99 -8.80 6.56
C ALA A 179 -2.40 -10.01 5.72
N ALA A 180 -1.51 -10.55 4.88
CA ALA A 180 -1.81 -11.76 4.10
C ALA A 180 -2.01 -13.01 4.96
N LEU A 181 -1.22 -13.18 6.03
CA LEU A 181 -1.43 -14.27 6.99
C LEU A 181 -2.78 -14.11 7.71
N ASP A 182 -3.10 -12.89 8.15
CA ASP A 182 -4.36 -12.60 8.84
C ASP A 182 -5.58 -12.73 7.91
N LEU A 183 -5.44 -12.40 6.62
CA LEU A 183 -6.47 -12.64 5.60
C LEU A 183 -6.78 -14.14 5.46
N ARG A 184 -5.76 -15.01 5.48
CA ARG A 184 -5.95 -16.46 5.46
C ARG A 184 -6.66 -16.97 6.71
N GLN A 185 -6.33 -16.43 7.88
CA GLN A 185 -7.02 -16.76 9.12
C GLN A 185 -8.48 -16.28 9.09
N ALA A 186 -8.74 -15.04 8.68
CA ALA A 186 -10.07 -14.49 8.55
C ALA A 186 -10.93 -15.28 7.54
N LEU A 187 -10.34 -15.72 6.43
CA LEU A 187 -11.01 -16.58 5.45
C LEU A 187 -11.39 -17.93 6.06
N THR A 188 -10.52 -18.54 6.86
CA THR A 188 -10.81 -19.82 7.54
C THR A 188 -12.04 -19.69 8.43
N ILE A 189 -12.09 -18.64 9.25
CA ILE A 189 -13.25 -18.34 10.12
C ILE A 189 -14.50 -18.06 9.27
N TYR A 190 -14.36 -17.30 8.18
CA TYR A 190 -15.46 -17.00 7.29
C TYR A 190 -16.03 -18.25 6.63
N ASN A 191 -15.18 -19.14 6.14
CA ASN A 191 -15.59 -20.40 5.54
C ASN A 191 -16.32 -21.30 6.53
N GLN A 192 -15.90 -21.34 7.80
CA GLN A 192 -16.66 -22.07 8.82
C GLN A 192 -18.06 -21.51 9.03
N HIS A 193 -18.21 -20.17 9.05
CA HIS A 193 -19.54 -19.54 9.08
C HIS A 193 -20.36 -19.88 7.82
N ARG A 194 -19.75 -19.83 6.63
CA ARG A 194 -20.41 -20.16 5.36
C ARG A 194 -20.95 -21.59 5.37
N GLN A 195 -20.12 -22.55 5.79
CA GLN A 195 -20.50 -23.96 5.91
C GLN A 195 -21.65 -24.15 6.89
N ASN A 196 -21.59 -23.52 8.07
CA ASN A 196 -22.68 -23.57 9.06
C ASN A 196 -23.99 -22.96 8.54
N SER A 197 -23.91 -22.11 7.51
CA SER A 197 -25.06 -21.47 6.85
C SER A 197 -25.46 -22.17 5.54
N GLY A 198 -24.87 -23.32 5.21
CA GLY A 198 -25.17 -24.08 3.99
C GLY A 198 -24.53 -23.54 2.71
N TYR A 199 -23.60 -22.59 2.80
CA TYR A 199 -22.86 -22.07 1.65
C TYR A 199 -21.52 -22.80 1.45
N PRO A 200 -21.07 -22.97 0.20
CA PRO A 200 -19.75 -23.53 -0.08
C PRO A 200 -18.63 -22.61 0.44
N SER A 201 -17.53 -23.21 0.87
CA SER A 201 -16.29 -22.49 1.14
C SER A 201 -15.77 -21.81 -0.12
N ILE A 202 -14.99 -20.76 0.09
CA ILE A 202 -14.27 -20.04 -0.97
C ILE A 202 -12.77 -20.10 -0.70
N GLU A 203 -11.98 -19.93 -1.75
CA GLU A 203 -10.53 -19.77 -1.68
C GLU A 203 -10.15 -18.38 -2.20
N ILE A 204 -9.01 -17.87 -1.73
CA ILE A 204 -8.44 -16.61 -2.22
C ILE A 204 -7.01 -16.83 -2.69
N GLY A 205 -6.61 -16.10 -3.73
CA GLY A 205 -5.22 -15.89 -4.11
C GLY A 205 -4.75 -14.52 -3.58
N ILE A 206 -3.51 -14.45 -3.09
CA ILE A 206 -2.91 -13.20 -2.62
C ILE A 206 -1.59 -12.97 -3.35
N GLY A 207 -1.40 -11.78 -3.91
CA GLY A 207 -0.19 -11.32 -4.56
C GLY A 207 0.41 -10.11 -3.85
N ILE A 208 1.70 -10.15 -3.48
CA ILE A 208 2.39 -9.02 -2.84
C ILE A 208 3.66 -8.63 -3.56
N HIS A 209 3.79 -7.33 -3.81
CA HIS A 209 5.04 -6.72 -4.27
C HIS A 209 5.35 -5.46 -3.46
N PHE A 210 6.64 -5.14 -3.35
CA PHE A 210 7.13 -3.90 -2.76
C PHE A 210 7.93 -3.14 -3.81
N GLY A 211 7.65 -1.85 -3.97
CA GLY A 211 8.39 -1.00 -4.90
C GLY A 211 7.70 0.34 -5.15
N PRO A 212 8.24 1.12 -6.11
CA PRO A 212 7.84 2.51 -6.27
C PRO A 212 6.48 2.60 -6.94
N VAL A 213 5.68 3.53 -6.46
CA VAL A 213 4.40 3.93 -7.05
C VAL A 213 4.27 5.43 -7.07
N VAL A 214 3.41 5.91 -7.97
CA VAL A 214 2.93 7.29 -7.99
C VAL A 214 1.52 7.31 -7.41
N LEU A 215 1.39 7.93 -6.23
CA LEU A 215 0.12 8.22 -5.57
C LEU A 215 -0.36 9.58 -6.07
N GLY A 216 -1.55 9.63 -6.67
CA GLY A 216 -2.03 10.84 -7.34
C GLY A 216 -3.54 10.97 -7.38
N THR A 217 -4.00 12.13 -7.83
CA THR A 217 -5.41 12.36 -8.15
C THR A 217 -5.59 12.51 -9.67
N VAL A 218 -6.64 11.88 -10.21
CA VAL A 218 -6.98 11.98 -11.63
C VAL A 218 -8.46 12.31 -11.81
N GLY A 219 -8.80 12.94 -12.92
CA GLY A 219 -10.17 13.30 -13.25
C GLY A 219 -10.30 14.73 -13.76
N SER A 220 -11.33 15.42 -13.29
CA SER A 220 -11.71 16.79 -13.64
C SER A 220 -12.12 17.57 -12.39
N ASP A 221 -12.29 18.88 -12.49
CA ASP A 221 -12.68 19.74 -11.35
C ASP A 221 -13.94 19.26 -10.63
N ASP A 222 -14.90 18.66 -11.35
CA ASP A 222 -16.18 18.19 -10.80
C ASP A 222 -16.15 16.73 -10.33
N ARG A 223 -15.10 15.96 -10.69
CA ARG A 223 -14.96 14.55 -10.35
C ARG A 223 -13.50 14.15 -10.31
N MET A 224 -13.03 13.84 -9.10
CA MET A 224 -11.65 13.43 -8.83
C MET A 224 -11.66 12.04 -8.20
N ASP A 225 -10.81 11.16 -8.69
CA ASP A 225 -10.55 9.83 -8.14
C ASP A 225 -9.10 9.75 -7.68
N THR A 226 -8.85 9.05 -6.57
CA THR A 226 -7.50 8.70 -6.13
C THR A 226 -6.97 7.58 -7.02
N THR A 227 -5.70 7.66 -7.39
CA THR A 227 -5.06 6.66 -8.23
C THR A 227 -3.68 6.32 -7.70
N VAL A 228 -3.33 5.06 -7.92
CA VAL A 228 -1.98 4.56 -7.71
C VAL A 228 -1.53 3.98 -9.02
N ILE A 229 -0.47 4.55 -9.57
CA ILE A 229 0.05 4.18 -10.88
C ILE A 229 1.49 3.77 -10.70
N GLY A 230 1.88 2.67 -11.33
CA GLY A 230 3.24 2.21 -11.29
C GLY A 230 3.33 0.80 -11.82
N ASP A 231 4.50 0.45 -12.32
CA ASP A 231 4.77 -0.92 -12.73
C ASP A 231 4.67 -1.89 -11.54
N SER A 232 4.99 -1.42 -10.32
CA SER A 232 4.83 -2.18 -9.07
C SER A 232 3.40 -2.66 -8.83
N VAL A 233 2.39 -1.85 -9.16
CA VAL A 233 0.96 -2.22 -9.07
C VAL A 233 0.66 -3.38 -10.01
N ASN A 234 1.15 -3.30 -11.25
CA ASN A 234 0.96 -4.35 -12.25
C ASN A 234 1.68 -5.65 -11.89
N ILE A 235 2.84 -5.56 -11.22
CA ILE A 235 3.55 -6.74 -10.70
C ILE A 235 2.70 -7.40 -9.62
N ALA A 236 2.25 -6.66 -8.60
CA ALA A 236 1.44 -7.22 -7.52
C ALA A 236 0.15 -7.90 -8.04
N TYR A 237 -0.56 -7.24 -8.97
CA TYR A 237 -1.74 -7.80 -9.63
C TYR A 237 -1.43 -9.13 -10.33
N ARG A 238 -0.30 -9.21 -11.03
CA ARG A 238 0.08 -10.45 -11.72
C ARG A 238 0.51 -11.54 -10.77
N LEU A 239 1.20 -11.20 -9.67
CA LEU A 239 1.57 -12.19 -8.65
C LEU A 239 0.34 -12.86 -8.04
N GLU A 240 -0.74 -12.10 -7.82
CA GLU A 240 -2.03 -12.66 -7.39
C GLU A 240 -2.52 -13.69 -8.41
N ALA A 241 -2.55 -13.34 -9.70
CA ALA A 241 -2.97 -14.25 -10.76
C ALA A 241 -2.09 -15.51 -10.90
N LEU A 242 -0.88 -15.52 -10.32
CA LEU A 242 -0.03 -16.72 -10.25
C LEU A 242 -0.44 -17.69 -9.15
N ALA A 243 -1.11 -17.22 -8.09
CA ALA A 243 -1.57 -18.03 -6.97
C ALA A 243 -2.31 -19.31 -7.42
N PRO A 244 -3.35 -19.25 -8.30
CA PRO A 244 -4.00 -20.46 -8.79
C PRO A 244 -3.10 -21.33 -9.68
N ILE A 245 -2.18 -20.75 -10.45
CA ILE A 245 -1.28 -21.49 -11.35
C ILE A 245 -0.28 -22.35 -10.55
N TYR A 246 0.28 -21.80 -9.47
CA TYR A 246 1.21 -22.50 -8.60
C TYR A 246 0.52 -23.32 -7.49
N HIS A 247 -0.82 -23.24 -7.39
CA HIS A 247 -1.60 -23.85 -6.30
C HIS A 247 -1.14 -23.35 -4.91
N CYS A 248 -0.92 -22.04 -4.81
CA CYS A 248 -0.38 -21.38 -3.63
C CYS A 248 -1.32 -20.28 -3.15
N ASP A 249 -1.55 -20.16 -1.85
CA ASP A 249 -2.45 -19.13 -1.32
C ASP A 249 -1.85 -17.72 -1.39
N ILE A 250 -0.55 -17.59 -1.12
CA ILE A 250 0.15 -16.31 -1.04
C ILE A 250 1.41 -16.37 -1.91
N VAL A 251 1.48 -15.54 -2.93
CA VAL A 251 2.61 -15.38 -3.83
C VAL A 251 3.20 -13.99 -3.65
N VAL A 252 4.51 -13.92 -3.44
CA VAL A 252 5.21 -12.67 -3.16
C VAL A 252 6.46 -12.53 -4.02
N SER A 253 6.80 -11.31 -4.39
CA SER A 253 8.11 -11.04 -5.00
C SER A 253 9.23 -11.22 -3.97
N ALA A 254 10.42 -11.62 -4.41
CA ALA A 254 11.61 -11.64 -3.57
C ALA A 254 11.90 -10.26 -2.94
N GLN A 255 11.62 -9.16 -3.66
CA GLN A 255 11.80 -7.80 -3.16
C GLN A 255 10.95 -7.52 -1.92
N ALA A 256 9.68 -7.94 -1.90
CA ALA A 256 8.82 -7.79 -0.74
C ALA A 256 9.35 -8.55 0.49
N LEU A 257 9.84 -9.78 0.30
CA LEU A 257 10.44 -10.56 1.39
C LEU A 257 11.76 -9.98 1.88
N GLN A 258 12.61 -9.50 0.98
CA GLN A 258 13.92 -8.93 1.34
C GLN A 258 13.78 -7.59 2.06
N GLN A 259 12.77 -6.79 1.69
CA GLN A 259 12.51 -5.51 2.34
C GLN A 259 11.91 -5.70 3.73
N ALA A 260 11.06 -6.71 3.95
CA ALA A 260 10.35 -6.88 5.20
C ALA A 260 11.28 -7.06 6.41
N ALA A 261 10.95 -6.39 7.52
CA ALA A 261 11.57 -6.66 8.81
C ALA A 261 11.25 -8.09 9.29
N GLN A 262 12.24 -8.78 9.88
CA GLN A 262 12.12 -10.15 10.41
C GLN A 262 11.58 -11.16 9.38
N PRO A 263 12.18 -11.25 8.18
CA PRO A 263 11.64 -12.04 7.08
C PRO A 263 11.56 -13.54 7.38
N GLU A 264 12.37 -14.04 8.33
CA GLU A 264 12.35 -15.42 8.81
C GLU A 264 11.00 -15.86 9.39
N ARG A 265 10.16 -14.91 9.85
CA ARG A 265 8.85 -15.20 10.44
C ARG A 265 7.82 -15.67 9.42
N PHE A 266 8.01 -15.35 8.14
CA PHE A 266 7.01 -15.62 7.12
C PHE A 266 7.11 -17.02 6.54
N SER A 267 8.20 -17.76 6.81
CA SER A 267 8.43 -19.12 6.30
C SER A 267 8.15 -19.16 4.80
N ALA A 268 9.13 -18.77 3.98
CA ALA A 268 8.95 -18.64 2.53
C ALA A 268 9.78 -19.67 1.76
N ARG A 269 9.27 -20.06 0.58
CA ARG A 269 10.02 -20.91 -0.36
C ARG A 269 9.97 -20.38 -1.78
N LEU A 270 11.05 -20.59 -2.51
CA LEU A 270 11.17 -20.22 -3.92
C LEU A 270 10.14 -20.99 -4.76
N LEU A 271 9.37 -20.27 -5.57
CA LEU A 271 8.46 -20.84 -6.56
C LEU A 271 9.10 -20.92 -7.94
N ASP A 272 9.48 -19.77 -8.49
CA ASP A 272 10.01 -19.64 -9.84
C ASP A 272 10.66 -18.26 -10.10
N TRP A 273 11.26 -18.10 -11.27
CA TRP A 273 11.58 -16.84 -11.93
C TRP A 273 10.61 -16.62 -13.11
N VAL A 274 9.76 -15.61 -12.99
CA VAL A 274 8.70 -15.33 -13.99
C VAL A 274 8.97 -14.03 -14.73
N LYS A 275 8.59 -13.99 -16.00
CA LYS A 275 8.62 -12.76 -16.79
C LYS A 275 7.24 -12.18 -16.89
N VAL A 276 7.11 -11.00 -16.32
CA VAL A 276 5.86 -10.24 -16.34
C VAL A 276 5.77 -9.49 -17.67
N LYS A 277 4.61 -9.59 -18.36
CA LYS A 277 4.36 -8.92 -19.64
C LYS A 277 4.69 -7.43 -19.57
N GLY A 278 5.58 -6.96 -20.45
CA GLY A 278 6.03 -5.57 -20.49
C GLY A 278 7.38 -5.31 -19.80
N ARG A 279 7.97 -6.30 -19.10
CA ARG A 279 9.34 -6.20 -18.56
C ARG A 279 10.33 -7.11 -19.28
N SER A 280 11.58 -6.65 -19.33
CA SER A 280 12.73 -7.45 -19.79
C SER A 280 13.27 -8.38 -18.72
N ASN A 281 13.18 -7.99 -17.43
CA ASN A 281 13.83 -8.69 -16.33
C ASN A 281 12.88 -9.68 -15.65
N ALA A 282 13.40 -10.87 -15.34
CA ALA A 282 12.71 -11.87 -14.54
C ALA A 282 12.48 -11.37 -13.11
N ILE A 283 11.37 -11.76 -12.51
CA ILE A 283 11.05 -11.53 -11.10
C ILE A 283 11.09 -12.86 -10.40
N GLU A 284 11.90 -12.94 -9.35
CA GLU A 284 11.91 -14.09 -8.44
C GLU A 284 10.69 -14.04 -7.53
N ILE A 285 9.94 -15.13 -7.48
CA ILE A 285 8.69 -15.23 -6.73
C ILE A 285 8.75 -16.37 -5.71
N HIS A 286 8.08 -16.16 -4.59
CA HIS A 286 8.07 -17.06 -3.45
C HIS A 286 6.64 -17.34 -2.98
N GLU A 287 6.45 -18.49 -2.37
CA GLU A 287 5.26 -18.83 -1.61
C GLU A 287 5.53 -18.53 -0.14
N VAL A 288 4.63 -17.79 0.50
CA VAL A 288 4.61 -17.62 1.96
C VAL A 288 3.72 -18.73 2.54
N ILE A 289 4.27 -19.52 3.45
CA ILE A 289 3.63 -20.75 3.98
C ILE A 289 3.42 -20.73 5.51
N ALA A 290 3.73 -19.63 6.20
CA ALA A 290 3.57 -19.53 7.65
C ALA A 290 2.11 -19.75 8.14
N HIS A 291 1.10 -19.55 7.30
CA HIS A 291 -0.31 -19.81 7.64
C HIS A 291 -0.71 -21.29 7.58
N LEU A 292 0.15 -22.17 7.02
CA LEU A 292 -0.12 -23.60 6.90
C LEU A 292 0.24 -24.36 8.18
N PRO A 293 -0.33 -25.56 8.41
CA PRO A 293 0.12 -26.45 9.48
C PRO A 293 1.62 -26.75 9.41
N ILE A 294 2.28 -26.88 10.55
CA ILE A 294 3.74 -27.02 10.63
C ILE A 294 4.27 -28.24 9.85
N GLU A 295 3.49 -29.32 9.79
CA GLU A 295 3.82 -30.53 9.05
C GLU A 295 3.87 -30.26 7.53
N ILE A 296 2.91 -29.48 7.03
CA ILE A 296 2.86 -29.06 5.63
C ILE A 296 4.00 -28.11 5.31
N GLN A 297 4.32 -27.19 6.24
CA GLN A 297 5.45 -26.30 6.07
C GLN A 297 6.77 -27.08 5.95
N GLN A 298 7.03 -28.02 6.86
CA GLN A 298 8.23 -28.85 6.84
C GLN A 298 8.34 -29.69 5.56
N LEU A 299 7.21 -30.27 5.11
CA LEU A 299 7.17 -31.01 3.85
C LEU A 299 7.54 -30.12 2.66
N LYS A 300 6.92 -28.94 2.56
CA LYS A 300 7.18 -27.95 1.49
C LYS A 300 8.60 -27.39 1.53
N LEU A 301 9.20 -27.26 2.72
CA LEU A 301 10.58 -26.78 2.89
C LEU A 301 11.63 -27.86 2.59
N SER A 302 11.28 -29.14 2.77
CA SER A 302 12.20 -30.28 2.57
C SER A 302 12.75 -30.40 1.14
N ASN A 303 12.03 -29.88 0.15
CA ASN A 303 12.40 -30.00 -1.27
C ASN A 303 12.98 -28.71 -1.89
N VAL A 304 13.14 -27.63 -1.12
CA VAL A 304 13.53 -26.30 -1.63
C VAL A 304 14.89 -26.32 -2.34
N ALA A 305 15.85 -27.06 -1.81
CA ALA A 305 17.18 -27.18 -2.43
C ALA A 305 17.11 -27.81 -3.83
N LEU A 306 16.26 -28.83 -3.99
CA LEU A 306 16.03 -29.50 -5.28
C LEU A 306 15.28 -28.60 -6.26
N ILE A 307 14.27 -27.84 -5.79
CA ILE A 307 13.58 -26.85 -6.62
C ILE A 307 14.57 -25.81 -7.16
N LYS A 308 15.39 -25.23 -6.28
CA LYS A 308 16.40 -24.22 -6.67
C LYS A 308 17.42 -24.78 -7.66
N GLN A 309 17.90 -25.99 -7.43
CA GLN A 309 18.85 -26.65 -8.34
C GLN A 309 18.21 -26.99 -9.68
N GLY A 310 16.98 -27.52 -9.67
CA GLY A 310 16.23 -27.87 -10.88
C GLY A 310 15.99 -26.64 -11.76
N LEU A 311 15.57 -25.52 -11.16
CA LEU A 311 15.42 -24.26 -11.87
C LEU A 311 16.75 -23.71 -12.42
N THR A 312 17.86 -23.88 -11.69
CA THR A 312 19.20 -23.52 -12.20
C THR A 312 19.57 -24.32 -13.44
N TYR A 313 19.24 -25.62 -13.48
CA TYR A 313 19.42 -26.43 -14.68
C TYR A 313 18.45 -26.04 -15.79
N ARG A 314 17.21 -25.70 -15.45
CA ARG A 314 16.19 -25.22 -16.40
C ARG A 314 16.66 -23.95 -17.10
N PHE A 315 17.18 -22.97 -16.36
CA PHE A 315 17.79 -21.74 -16.91
C PHE A 315 18.90 -22.04 -17.91
N LYS A 316 19.75 -23.05 -17.62
CA LYS A 316 20.83 -23.51 -18.51
C LYS A 316 20.36 -24.46 -19.63
N GLN A 317 19.05 -24.65 -19.80
CA GLN A 317 18.44 -25.58 -20.77
C GLN A 317 18.90 -27.04 -20.62
N ASN A 318 19.38 -27.43 -19.42
CA ASN A 318 19.74 -28.80 -19.12
C ASN A 318 18.50 -29.57 -18.61
N TRP A 319 17.59 -29.87 -19.52
CA TRP A 319 16.26 -30.42 -19.22
C TRP A 319 16.30 -31.72 -18.44
N ALA A 320 17.21 -32.64 -18.79
CA ALA A 320 17.31 -33.94 -18.11
C ALA A 320 17.70 -33.78 -16.64
N GLN A 321 18.66 -32.90 -16.33
CA GLN A 321 19.05 -32.64 -14.94
C GLN A 321 17.99 -31.85 -14.18
N ALA A 322 17.34 -30.89 -14.83
CA ALA A 322 16.22 -30.15 -14.24
C ALA A 322 15.08 -31.09 -13.82
N ILE A 323 14.61 -31.94 -14.76
CA ILE A 323 13.54 -32.92 -14.51
C ILE A 323 13.93 -33.89 -13.39
N ASN A 324 15.15 -34.42 -13.40
CA ASN A 324 15.62 -35.31 -12.33
C ASN A 324 15.58 -34.64 -10.93
N CYS A 325 15.97 -33.36 -10.81
CA CYS A 325 15.84 -32.62 -9.55
C CYS A 325 14.36 -32.51 -9.11
N PHE A 326 13.46 -32.18 -10.04
CA PHE A 326 12.03 -32.05 -9.74
C PHE A 326 11.37 -33.41 -9.42
N GLU A 327 11.77 -34.50 -10.06
CA GLU A 327 11.31 -35.85 -9.73
C GLU A 327 11.75 -36.29 -8.33
N GLN A 328 12.98 -35.93 -7.92
CA GLN A 328 13.43 -36.15 -6.54
C GLN A 328 12.64 -35.29 -5.55
N ALA A 329 12.35 -34.03 -5.89
CA ALA A 329 11.53 -33.15 -5.06
C ALA A 329 10.10 -33.70 -4.89
N ALA A 330 9.52 -34.25 -5.95
CA ALA A 330 8.21 -34.91 -5.91
C ALA A 330 8.20 -36.18 -5.04
N LYS A 331 9.32 -36.90 -4.93
CA LYS A 331 9.44 -38.06 -4.02
C LYS A 331 9.50 -37.64 -2.55
N LEU A 332 10.11 -36.50 -2.24
CA LEU A 332 10.18 -35.96 -0.87
C LEU A 332 8.83 -35.39 -0.42
N ALA A 333 8.10 -34.74 -1.33
CA ALA A 333 6.80 -34.14 -1.06
C ALA A 333 5.77 -34.52 -2.14
N PRO A 334 5.16 -35.72 -2.07
CA PRO A 334 4.26 -36.22 -3.11
C PRO A 334 3.01 -35.38 -3.34
N ASP A 335 2.51 -34.74 -2.29
CA ASP A 335 1.30 -33.90 -2.34
C ASP A 335 1.60 -32.44 -2.73
N ASP A 336 2.88 -32.06 -2.83
CA ASP A 336 3.27 -30.75 -3.30
C ASP A 336 3.16 -30.67 -4.82
N TYR A 337 2.36 -29.75 -5.32
CA TYR A 337 2.13 -29.61 -6.75
C TYR A 337 3.35 -29.02 -7.50
N LEU A 338 4.16 -28.22 -6.81
CA LEU A 338 5.23 -27.41 -7.41
C LEU A 338 6.24 -28.22 -8.25
N PRO A 339 6.79 -29.36 -7.78
CA PRO A 339 7.71 -30.15 -8.60
C PRO A 339 7.07 -30.67 -9.88
N ARG A 340 5.80 -31.11 -9.82
CA ARG A 340 5.08 -31.62 -10.99
C ARG A 340 4.83 -30.53 -12.03
N LEU A 341 4.47 -29.33 -11.58
CA LEU A 341 4.34 -28.16 -12.44
C LEU A 341 5.64 -27.90 -13.21
N HIS A 342 6.78 -27.90 -12.50
CA HIS A 342 8.09 -27.68 -13.11
C HIS A 342 8.49 -28.76 -14.12
N ILE A 343 8.18 -30.04 -13.84
CA ILE A 343 8.40 -31.13 -14.81
C ILE A 343 7.61 -30.86 -16.10
N GLN A 344 6.33 -30.50 -15.98
CA GLN A 344 5.48 -30.20 -17.14
C GLN A 344 5.98 -28.98 -17.92
N GLN A 345 6.44 -27.93 -17.23
CA GLN A 345 7.02 -26.75 -17.86
C GLN A 345 8.31 -27.08 -18.60
N CYS A 346 9.23 -27.85 -18.00
CA CYS A 346 10.45 -28.32 -18.66
C CYS A 346 10.14 -29.11 -19.94
N GLN A 347 9.16 -30.01 -19.90
CA GLN A 347 8.74 -30.79 -21.07
C GLN A 347 8.18 -29.90 -22.19
N LYS A 348 7.34 -28.91 -21.85
CA LYS A 348 6.79 -27.95 -22.82
C LYS A 348 7.88 -27.06 -23.43
N LEU A 349 8.79 -26.54 -22.63
CA LEU A 349 9.89 -25.68 -23.07
C LEU A 349 10.88 -26.44 -23.95
N ALA A 350 11.22 -27.69 -23.61
CA ALA A 350 12.10 -28.53 -24.42
C ALA A 350 11.51 -28.85 -25.80
N ALA A 351 10.18 -28.85 -25.93
CA ALA A 351 9.48 -29.09 -27.19
C ALA A 351 9.23 -27.80 -28.02
N SER A 352 9.57 -26.63 -27.49
CA SER A 352 9.27 -25.33 -28.11
C SER A 352 10.56 -24.62 -28.55
N PRO A 353 10.57 -23.89 -29.68
CA PRO A 353 11.71 -23.06 -30.04
C PRO A 353 11.82 -21.89 -29.04
N LEU A 354 12.93 -21.84 -28.30
CA LEU A 354 13.24 -20.76 -27.36
C LEU A 354 14.01 -19.65 -28.08
N ALA A 355 13.80 -18.40 -27.65
CA ALA A 355 14.59 -17.27 -28.14
C ALA A 355 16.07 -17.41 -27.76
N GLU A 356 16.99 -16.90 -28.58
CA GLU A 356 18.44 -16.97 -28.32
C GLU A 356 18.84 -16.31 -26.99
N ASN A 357 18.06 -15.34 -26.53
CA ASN A 357 18.25 -14.61 -25.26
C ASN A 357 17.27 -15.07 -24.16
N TRP A 358 16.78 -16.31 -24.22
CA TRP A 358 15.86 -16.82 -23.20
C TRP A 358 16.51 -16.81 -21.80
N ASP A 359 15.81 -16.19 -20.86
CA ASP A 359 16.26 -15.87 -19.51
C ASP A 359 15.77 -16.89 -18.46
N GLY A 360 15.41 -18.09 -18.90
CA GLY A 360 14.93 -19.17 -18.01
C GLY A 360 13.50 -18.99 -17.49
N THR A 361 12.80 -17.94 -17.94
CA THR A 361 11.47 -17.59 -17.45
C THR A 361 10.36 -18.33 -18.19
N VAL A 362 9.25 -18.53 -17.48
CA VAL A 362 7.97 -18.91 -18.08
C VAL A 362 7.21 -17.63 -18.41
N GLN A 363 6.79 -17.47 -19.67
CA GLN A 363 5.79 -16.47 -20.03
C GLN A 363 4.41 -16.99 -19.59
N LEU A 364 3.73 -16.21 -18.76
CA LEU A 364 2.38 -16.49 -18.29
C LEU A 364 1.40 -15.46 -18.84
#